data_AF-A0AAU5LFR8-F1
#
_entry.id   AF-A0AAU5LFR8-F1
#
_cell.length_a   1.000
_cell.length_b   1.000
_cell.length_c   1.000
_cell.angle_alpha   90.00
_cell.angle_beta   90.00
_cell.angle_gamma   90.00
#
_symmetry.space_group_name_H-M   'P 1'
#
loop_
_entity.id
_entity.type
_entity.pdbx_description
1 polymer ?
#
loop_
_entity_poly.entity_id
_entity_poly.type
_entity_poly.pdbx_seq_one_letter_code
_entity_poly.pdbx_strand_id
1 'polypeptide(L)'
;MSAQTAARLPTSKQRPPNTRMRSAREAHGLTRAELAEAVAAWIYSDCGQVVALDAHYIAKLERGVVRRARDLYRTALRAVLRLDSDDELGMTRREPGSSPPTATARFSRPV
;
A
#
# COMPACT_ATOMS: atom_id res chain seq x y z
N MET A 1 -46.78 -20.32 -9.91
CA MET A 1 -46.23 -19.32 -8.97
C MET A 1 -44.79 -19.07 -9.33
N SER A 2 -44.45 -17.80 -9.58
CA SER A 2 -43.26 -17.30 -10.27
C SER A 2 -41.93 -17.62 -9.61
N ALA A 3 -40.91 -17.75 -10.46
CA ALA A 3 -39.50 -17.92 -10.15
C ALA A 3 -38.80 -16.59 -9.80
N GLN A 4 -37.90 -16.63 -8.80
CA GLN A 4 -36.63 -15.89 -8.75
C GLN A 4 -35.87 -16.42 -7.51
N THR A 5 -34.84 -17.28 -7.59
CA THR A 5 -33.50 -17.08 -8.17
C THR A 5 -32.97 -15.67 -8.00
N ALA A 6 -32.17 -15.48 -6.94
CA ALA A 6 -30.84 -14.87 -7.04
C ALA A 6 -30.11 -15.15 -5.72
N ALA A 7 -29.49 -16.33 -5.62
CA ALA A 7 -28.39 -16.53 -4.68
C ALA A 7 -27.33 -15.47 -5.03
N ARG A 8 -27.24 -14.43 -4.20
CA ARG A 8 -26.25 -13.37 -4.37
C ARG A 8 -24.89 -13.99 -4.06
N LEU A 9 -24.20 -14.44 -5.10
CA LEU A 9 -22.81 -14.89 -5.01
C LEU A 9 -22.01 -13.83 -4.25
N PRO A 10 -21.18 -14.19 -3.25
CA PRO A 10 -20.18 -13.28 -2.73
C PRO A 10 -19.11 -13.07 -3.81
N THR A 11 -19.33 -12.10 -4.69
CA THR A 11 -18.38 -11.70 -5.75
C THR A 11 -17.26 -10.84 -5.17
N SER A 12 -16.48 -11.40 -4.27
CA SER A 12 -15.15 -10.88 -3.94
C SER A 12 -14.37 -12.03 -3.34
N LYS A 13 -13.53 -12.68 -4.15
CA LYS A 13 -12.48 -13.59 -3.66
C LYS A 13 -11.77 -12.84 -2.52
N GLN A 14 -12.05 -13.19 -1.27
CA GLN A 14 -11.37 -12.63 -0.10
C GLN A 14 -9.90 -13.03 -0.23
N ARG A 15 -9.11 -12.11 -0.78
CA ARG A 15 -7.67 -12.24 -0.92
C ARG A 15 -7.04 -11.71 0.36
N PRO A 16 -5.88 -12.25 0.77
CA PRO A 16 -5.26 -11.85 2.02
C PRO A 16 -4.99 -10.32 1.99
N PRO A 17 -5.45 -9.58 3.01
CA PRO A 17 -5.20 -8.15 3.10
C PRO A 17 -3.70 -7.86 3.22
N ASN A 18 -3.25 -6.73 2.67
CA ASN A 18 -1.90 -6.24 2.83
C ASN A 18 -1.75 -5.60 4.22
N THR A 19 -1.60 -6.44 5.24
CA THR A 19 -1.46 -6.01 6.63
C THR A 19 -0.17 -5.21 6.85
N ARG A 20 0.89 -5.45 6.09
CA ARG A 20 2.18 -4.75 6.23
C ARG A 20 2.06 -3.26 5.95
N MET A 21 1.42 -2.90 4.84
CA MET A 21 1.18 -1.50 4.49
C MET A 21 0.31 -0.78 5.53
N ARG A 22 -0.71 -1.49 6.07
CA ARG A 22 -1.52 -0.96 7.17
C ARG A 22 -0.67 -0.70 8.42
N SER A 23 0.12 -1.69 8.85
CA SER A 23 0.97 -1.56 10.04
C SER A 23 2.04 -0.47 9.89
N ALA A 24 2.65 -0.33 8.71
CA ALA A 24 3.61 0.74 8.44
C ALA A 24 2.95 2.13 8.56
N ARG A 25 1.75 2.29 8.01
CA ARG A 25 0.98 3.54 8.15
C ARG A 25 0.65 3.85 9.61
N GLU A 26 0.22 2.85 10.37
CA GLU A 26 -0.11 3.00 11.80
C GLU A 26 1.14 3.30 12.64
N ALA A 27 2.30 2.71 12.32
CA ALA A 27 3.57 3.02 12.97
C ALA A 27 4.01 4.49 12.76
N HIS A 28 3.60 5.10 11.64
CA HIS A 28 3.81 6.52 11.36
C HIS A 28 2.70 7.43 11.92
N GLY A 29 1.65 6.86 12.53
CA GLY A 29 0.52 7.63 13.06
C GLY A 29 -0.35 8.29 12.00
N LEU A 30 -0.25 7.87 10.73
CA LEU A 30 -0.94 8.52 9.61
C LEU A 30 -2.33 7.92 9.37
N THR A 31 -3.30 8.76 9.05
CA THR A 31 -4.56 8.30 8.45
C THR A 31 -4.35 7.91 6.98
N ARG A 32 -5.35 7.25 6.37
CA ARG A 32 -5.30 6.91 4.94
C ARG A 32 -5.28 8.14 4.04
N ALA A 33 -5.95 9.22 4.46
CA ALA A 33 -5.98 10.49 3.73
C ALA A 33 -4.62 11.17 3.82
N GLU A 34 -4.05 11.28 5.03
CA GLU A 34 -2.72 11.87 5.21
C GLU A 34 -1.63 11.11 4.47
N LEU A 35 -1.70 9.77 4.43
CA LEU A 35 -0.77 8.99 3.61
C LEU A 35 -0.94 9.29 2.12
N ALA A 36 -2.18 9.43 1.63
CA ALA A 36 -2.44 9.75 0.24
C ALA A 36 -1.90 11.15 -0.13
N GLU A 37 -2.13 12.14 0.72
CA GLU A 37 -1.62 13.50 0.54
C GLU A 37 -0.10 13.55 0.58
N ALA A 38 0.53 12.88 1.56
CA ALA A 38 1.99 12.82 1.66
C ALA A 38 2.64 12.17 0.42
N VAL A 39 2.02 11.11 -0.11
CA VAL A 39 2.49 10.45 -1.34
C VAL A 39 2.29 11.34 -2.57
N ALA A 40 1.14 12.02 -2.68
CA ALA A 40 0.90 12.96 -3.77
C ALA A 40 1.88 14.14 -3.73
N ALA A 41 2.14 14.69 -2.55
CA ALA A 41 3.11 15.77 -2.35
C ALA A 41 4.55 15.34 -2.67
N TRP A 42 4.93 14.12 -2.31
CA TRP A 42 6.23 13.55 -2.69
C TRP A 42 6.35 13.40 -4.21
N ILE A 43 5.34 12.83 -4.88
CA ILE A 43 5.35 12.66 -6.35
C ILE A 43 5.43 14.01 -7.07
N TYR A 44 4.72 15.01 -6.55
CA TYR A 44 4.80 16.36 -7.11
C TYR A 44 6.18 16.98 -6.92
N SER A 45 6.79 16.81 -5.74
CA SER A 45 8.10 17.39 -5.44
C SER A 45 9.25 16.70 -6.20
N ASP A 46 9.21 15.38 -6.32
CA ASP A 46 10.28 14.57 -6.92
C ASP A 46 10.16 14.46 -8.44
N CYS A 47 8.95 14.21 -8.94
CA CYS A 47 8.69 13.95 -10.36
C CYS A 47 7.97 15.10 -11.08
N GLY A 48 7.52 16.14 -10.36
CA GLY A 48 6.74 17.25 -10.93
C GLY A 48 5.33 16.87 -11.39
N GLN A 49 4.85 15.67 -11.02
CA GLN A 49 3.57 15.15 -11.51
C GLN A 49 2.45 15.36 -10.50
N VAL A 50 1.32 15.90 -10.96
CA VAL A 50 0.09 15.96 -10.16
C VAL A 50 -0.66 14.65 -10.31
N VAL A 51 -0.84 13.92 -9.21
CA VAL A 51 -1.58 12.67 -9.17
C VAL A 51 -2.80 12.82 -8.28
N ALA A 52 -3.96 12.35 -8.75
CA ALA A 52 -5.15 12.19 -7.92
C ALA A 52 -5.00 10.91 -7.09
N LEU A 53 -4.46 11.04 -5.88
CA LEU A 53 -4.33 9.96 -4.92
C LEU A 53 -5.21 10.25 -3.70
N ASP A 54 -6.06 9.28 -3.35
CA ASP A 54 -7.06 9.45 -2.29
C ASP A 54 -7.05 8.28 -1.29
N ALA A 55 -7.70 8.49 -0.14
CA ALA A 55 -7.80 7.49 0.92
C ALA A 55 -8.46 6.16 0.47
N HIS A 56 -9.34 6.20 -0.54
CA HIS A 56 -9.99 5.02 -1.10
C HIS A 56 -9.02 4.22 -1.98
N TYR A 57 -8.11 4.87 -2.69
CA TYR A 57 -7.00 4.20 -3.37
C TYR A 57 -6.05 3.52 -2.37
N ILE A 58 -5.67 4.20 -1.28
CA ILE A 58 -4.90 3.59 -0.19
C ILE A 58 -5.62 2.38 0.41
N ALA A 59 -6.95 2.47 0.62
CA ALA A 59 -7.73 1.34 1.10
C ALA A 59 -7.74 0.14 0.11
N LYS A 60 -7.72 0.38 -1.20
CA LYS A 60 -7.60 -0.68 -2.22
C LYS A 60 -6.23 -1.38 -2.15
N LEU A 61 -5.16 -0.63 -1.91
CA LEU A 61 -3.82 -1.18 -1.71
C LEU A 61 -3.74 -2.00 -0.41
N GLU A 62 -4.24 -1.48 0.71
CA GLU A 62 -4.30 -2.19 2.00
C GLU A 62 -5.14 -3.48 1.92
N ARG A 63 -6.22 -3.48 1.14
CA ARG A 63 -7.07 -4.67 0.93
C ARG A 63 -6.49 -5.68 -0.06
N GLY A 64 -5.37 -5.36 -0.72
CA GLY A 64 -4.77 -6.21 -1.75
C GLY A 64 -5.58 -6.29 -3.05
N VAL A 65 -6.52 -5.34 -3.26
CA VAL A 65 -7.26 -5.21 -4.53
C VAL A 65 -6.29 -4.80 -5.65
N VAL A 66 -5.37 -3.88 -5.34
CA VAL A 66 -4.28 -3.49 -6.21
C VAL A 66 -3.00 -4.12 -5.67
N ARG A 67 -2.52 -5.19 -6.33
CA ARG A 67 -1.32 -5.92 -5.89
C ARG A 67 -0.02 -5.21 -6.27
N ARG A 68 -0.02 -4.51 -7.40
CA ARG A 68 1.18 -3.85 -7.94
C ARG A 68 0.80 -2.44 -8.36
N ALA A 69 1.03 -1.48 -7.46
CA ALA A 69 1.01 -0.08 -7.84
C ALA A 69 2.09 0.18 -8.90
N ARG A 70 1.88 1.20 -9.74
CA ARG A 70 2.90 1.63 -10.71
C ARG A 70 4.18 2.02 -9.98
N ASP A 71 5.30 1.93 -10.69
CA ASP A 71 6.64 2.14 -10.13
C ASP A 71 6.74 3.43 -9.32
N LEU A 72 6.28 4.54 -9.91
CA LEU A 72 6.18 5.85 -9.28
C LEU A 72 5.50 5.84 -7.91
N TYR A 73 4.35 5.15 -7.79
CA TYR A 73 3.63 5.07 -6.52
C TYR A 73 4.35 4.20 -5.50
N ARG A 74 5.06 3.16 -5.94
CA ARG A 74 5.86 2.32 -5.02
C ARG A 74 7.04 3.11 -4.47
N THR A 75 7.76 3.83 -5.32
CA THR A 75 8.86 4.71 -4.91
C THR A 75 8.38 5.78 -3.93
N ALA A 76 7.24 6.42 -4.23
CA ALA A 76 6.66 7.42 -3.34
C ALA A 76 6.19 6.84 -2.01
N LEU A 77 5.53 5.68 -2.01
CA LEU A 77 5.10 5.00 -0.78
C LEU A 77 6.29 4.58 0.09
N ARG A 78 7.36 4.08 -0.53
CA ARG A 78 8.62 3.75 0.17
C ARG A 78 9.26 4.99 0.77
N ALA A 79 9.33 6.09 0.03
CA ALA A 79 9.92 7.33 0.52
C ALA A 79 9.14 7.93 1.70
N VAL A 80 7.81 7.96 1.62
CA VAL A 80 6.93 8.51 2.68
C VAL A 80 6.92 7.63 3.93
N LEU A 81 6.82 6.30 3.75
CA LEU A 81 6.82 5.35 4.86
C LEU A 81 8.24 4.95 5.31
N ARG A 82 9.29 5.54 4.71
CA ARG A 82 10.70 5.25 4.99
C ARG A 82 11.04 3.76 4.93
N LEU A 83 10.46 3.07 3.96
CA LEU A 83 10.71 1.65 3.69
C LEU A 83 11.77 1.50 2.61
N ASP A 84 12.61 0.49 2.73
CA ASP A 84 13.71 0.26 1.79
C ASP A 84 13.22 -0.54 0.57
N SER A 85 12.26 -1.44 0.79
CA SER A 85 11.87 -2.45 -0.21
C SER A 85 10.36 -2.62 -0.42
N ASP A 86 9.96 -3.06 -1.63
CA ASP A 86 8.56 -3.41 -1.96
C ASP A 86 8.03 -4.57 -1.08
N ASP A 87 8.92 -5.40 -0.53
CA ASP A 87 8.55 -6.48 0.37
C ASP A 87 7.99 -5.97 1.69
N GLU A 88 8.61 -4.93 2.26
CA GLU A 88 8.13 -4.27 3.46
C GLU A 88 6.76 -3.63 3.23
N LEU A 89 6.53 -3.15 2.00
CA LEU A 89 5.23 -2.65 1.56
C LEU A 89 4.20 -3.77 1.28
N GLY A 90 4.60 -5.04 1.31
CA GLY A 90 3.75 -6.19 1.01
C GLY A 90 3.36 -6.30 -0.48
N MET A 91 4.10 -5.64 -1.37
CA MET A 91 3.83 -5.60 -2.82
C MET A 91 4.62 -6.64 -3.64
N THR A 92 5.37 -7.53 -2.97
CA THR A 92 6.14 -8.60 -3.63
C THR A 92 5.28 -9.83 -3.94
N ARG A 93 5.58 -10.53 -5.04
CA ARG A 93 5.11 -11.91 -5.26
C ARG A 93 5.85 -12.79 -4.25
N ARG A 94 5.25 -13.05 -3.08
CA ARG A 94 5.83 -13.97 -2.11
C ARG A 94 5.98 -15.35 -2.77
N GLU A 95 7.22 -15.78 -2.94
CA GLU A 95 7.56 -17.20 -3.00
C GLU A 95 7.45 -17.70 -1.55
N PRO A 96 6.68 -18.76 -1.27
CA PRO A 96 6.51 -19.23 0.10
C PRO A 96 7.86 -19.75 0.61
N GLY A 97 8.59 -18.93 1.36
CA GLY A 97 9.87 -19.33 1.94
C GLY A 97 10.77 -18.21 2.46
N SER A 98 10.66 -16.98 1.96
CA SER A 98 11.55 -15.91 2.44
C SER A 98 10.98 -15.25 3.70
N SER A 99 11.68 -15.41 4.82
CA SER A 99 11.49 -14.62 6.03
C SER A 99 11.88 -13.17 5.75
N PRO A 100 11.10 -12.17 6.21
CA PRO A 100 11.46 -10.78 6.01
C PRO A 100 12.79 -10.48 6.72
N PRO A 101 13.72 -9.69 6.14
CA PRO A 101 14.79 -9.11 6.93
C PRO A 101 14.14 -8.28 8.04
N THR A 102 14.49 -8.61 9.28
CA THR A 102 14.10 -7.87 10.48
C THR A 102 14.37 -6.38 10.24
N ALA A 103 13.31 -5.58 10.15
CA ALA A 103 13.39 -4.13 10.05
C ALA A 103 14.03 -3.59 11.35
N THR A 104 15.35 -3.46 11.32
CA THR A 104 16.19 -2.82 12.32
C THR A 104 17.33 -2.13 11.58
N ALA A 105 17.14 -0.84 11.33
CA ALA A 105 18.18 0.18 11.15
C ALA A 105 17.45 1.51 10.86
N ARG A 106 17.26 2.40 11.84
CA ARG A 106 18.21 3.45 12.28
C ARG A 106 18.81 4.23 11.09
N PHE A 107 18.22 5.38 10.79
CA PHE A 107 18.85 6.39 9.94
C PHE A 107 19.87 7.19 10.76
N SER A 108 21.16 6.98 10.49
CA SER A 108 22.14 8.05 10.62
C SER A 108 22.04 8.90 9.37
N ARG A 109 21.73 10.20 9.52
CA ARG A 109 22.01 11.21 8.50
C ARG A 109 23.41 11.76 8.78
N PRO A 110 24.35 11.82 7.82
CA PRO A 110 25.37 12.85 7.85
C PRO A 110 24.83 14.12 7.19
N VAL A 111 25.37 15.25 7.64
CA VAL A 111 25.08 16.62 7.21
C VAL A 111 25.73 16.94 5.88
#